data_AF-A0A1I4SU76-F1
#
_entry.id   AF-A0A1I4SU76-F1
#
_cell.length_a   1.000
_cell.length_b   1.000
_cell.length_c   1.000
_cell.angle_alpha   90.00
_cell.angle_beta   90.00
_cell.angle_gamma   90.00
#
_symmetry.space_group_name_H-M   'P 1'
#
loop_
_entity.id
_entity.type
_entity.pdbx_description
1 polymer ?
#
loop_
_entity_poly.entity_id
_entity_poly.type
_entity_poly.pdbx_seq_one_letter_code
_entity_poly.pdbx_strand_id
1 'polypeptide(L)'
;MFEYLMDGATIAVTGCIMALLGGIALYNTNDYSFVFGGRFVSKDMATLVLIFSFIVVSSISIEIENTVRDLISTMSVANMFGVTLLISRATVNTLVDNWNYFDEGSIIVYFVSFALIMV
;
A
#
# COMPACT_ATOMS: atom_id res chain seq x y z
N MET A 1 18.09 16.86 -5.65
CA MET A 1 18.33 15.58 -4.94
C MET A 1 17.18 15.23 -4.02
N PHE A 2 16.73 16.14 -3.14
CA PHE A 2 15.55 15.93 -2.29
C PHE A 2 14.25 15.75 -3.10
N GLU A 3 14.05 16.57 -4.14
CA GLU A 3 12.89 16.51 -5.05
C GLU A 3 12.82 15.18 -5.82
N TYR A 4 13.96 14.67 -6.30
CA TYR A 4 14.06 13.34 -6.91
C TYR A 4 13.74 12.19 -5.94
N LEU A 5 14.09 12.33 -4.66
CA LEU A 5 13.75 11.35 -3.63
C LEU A 5 12.25 11.39 -3.29
N MET A 6 11.65 12.59 -3.26
CA MET A 6 10.20 12.75 -3.07
C MET A 6 9.39 12.18 -4.23
N ASP A 7 9.78 12.44 -5.48
CA ASP A 7 9.10 11.87 -6.65
C ASP A 7 9.24 10.34 -6.67
N GLY A 8 10.44 9.81 -6.39
CA GLY A 8 10.65 8.38 -6.28
C GLY A 8 9.81 7.71 -5.18
N ALA A 9 9.73 8.33 -4.00
CA ALA A 9 8.91 7.84 -2.89
C ALA A 9 7.41 7.90 -3.22
N THR A 10 6.95 8.96 -3.87
CA THR A 10 5.55 9.13 -4.31
C THR A 10 5.15 8.03 -5.27
N ILE A 11 5.98 7.75 -6.28
CA ILE A 11 5.74 6.69 -7.27
C ILE A 11 5.74 5.32 -6.60
N ALA A 12 6.70 5.04 -5.70
CA ALA A 12 6.80 3.76 -5.01
C ALA A 12 5.57 3.49 -4.13
N VAL A 13 5.15 4.46 -3.31
CA VAL A 13 3.98 4.34 -2.43
C VAL A 13 2.69 4.22 -3.24
N THR A 14 2.54 5.04 -4.30
CA THR A 14 1.39 4.95 -5.22
C THR A 14 1.33 3.57 -5.86
N GLY A 15 2.45 3.04 -6.36
CA GLY A 15 2.55 1.69 -6.90
C GLY A 15 2.15 0.61 -5.90
N CYS A 16 2.59 0.71 -4.64
CA CYS A 16 2.19 -0.20 -3.57
C CYS A 16 0.69 -0.14 -3.26
N ILE A 17 0.09 1.05 -3.17
CA ILE A 17 -1.34 1.22 -2.91
C ILE A 17 -2.14 0.62 -4.08
N MET A 18 -1.75 0.91 -5.32
CA MET A 18 -2.44 0.36 -6.49
C MET A 18 -2.29 -1.16 -6.60
N ALA A 19 -1.13 -1.72 -6.22
CA ALA A 19 -0.92 -3.16 -6.16
C ALA A 19 -1.76 -3.82 -5.06
N LEU A 20 -1.91 -3.20 -3.89
CA LEU A 20 -2.79 -3.67 -2.82
C LEU A 20 -4.27 -3.60 -3.23
N LEU A 21 -4.71 -2.49 -3.81
CA LEU A 21 -6.08 -2.33 -4.30
C LEU A 21 -6.39 -3.35 -5.40
N GLY A 22 -5.50 -3.52 -6.37
CA GLY A 22 -5.62 -4.55 -7.39
C GLY A 22 -5.59 -5.96 -6.80
N GLY A 23 -4.67 -6.23 -5.87
CA GLY A 23 -4.53 -7.51 -5.17
C GLY A 23 -5.80 -7.93 -4.43
N ILE A 24 -6.36 -7.01 -3.64
CA ILE A 24 -7.53 -7.24 -2.79
C ILE A 24 -8.83 -7.26 -3.63
N ALA A 25 -8.95 -6.41 -4.65
CA ALA A 25 -10.20 -6.25 -5.40
C ALA A 25 -10.28 -7.13 -6.66
N LEU A 26 -9.15 -7.46 -7.30
CA LEU A 26 -9.11 -8.08 -8.63
C LEU A 26 -8.43 -9.46 -8.65
N TYR A 27 -7.42 -9.70 -7.80
CA TYR A 27 -6.62 -10.93 -7.83
C TYR A 27 -7.09 -11.97 -6.81
N ASN A 28 -8.21 -12.61 -7.09
CA ASN A 28 -8.45 -13.96 -6.57
C ASN A 28 -8.29 -14.96 -7.72
N THR A 29 -7.08 -15.05 -8.29
CA THR A 29 -6.81 -15.90 -9.45
C THR A 29 -6.45 -17.30 -9.00
N ASN A 30 -7.35 -18.27 -9.16
CA ASN A 30 -6.95 -19.68 -9.26
C ASN A 30 -6.36 -19.95 -10.65
N ASP A 31 -5.54 -20.99 -10.78
CA ASP A 31 -4.72 -21.38 -11.96
C ASP A 31 -5.45 -21.41 -13.33
N TYR A 32 -6.78 -21.24 -13.36
CA TYR A 32 -7.62 -21.33 -14.56
C TYR A 32 -8.62 -20.16 -14.73
N SER A 33 -8.61 -19.11 -13.89
CA SER A 33 -9.66 -18.06 -13.96
C SER A 33 -9.37 -16.73 -13.26
N PHE A 34 -9.90 -15.64 -13.84
CA PHE A 34 -10.15 -14.39 -13.15
C PHE A 34 -11.43 -14.51 -12.31
N VAL A 35 -11.32 -14.30 -10.99
CA VAL A 35 -12.45 -14.33 -10.07
C VAL A 35 -12.68 -12.90 -9.55
N PHE A 36 -13.75 -12.25 -10.00
CA PHE A 36 -14.23 -11.00 -9.41
C PHE A 36 -15.41 -11.32 -8.50
N GLY A 37 -15.31 -11.00 -7.21
CA GLY A 37 -16.37 -11.27 -6.23
C GLY A 37 -16.71 -12.76 -6.04
N GLY A 38 -15.75 -13.67 -6.26
CA GLY A 38 -15.94 -15.11 -6.02
C GLY A 38 -16.58 -15.92 -7.17
N ARG A 39 -16.80 -15.36 -8.37
CA ARG A 39 -17.44 -16.08 -9.49
C ARG A 39 -16.61 -16.06 -10.78
N PHE A 40 -16.71 -17.14 -11.55
CA PHE A 40 -16.16 -17.26 -12.90
C PHE A 40 -16.87 -16.29 -13.86
N VAL A 41 -16.09 -15.54 -14.63
CA VAL A 41 -16.56 -14.55 -15.61
C VAL A 41 -16.23 -15.06 -17.03
N SER A 42 -17.15 -14.94 -17.99
CA SER A 42 -16.91 -15.35 -19.39
C SER A 42 -15.77 -14.53 -20.03
N LYS A 43 -15.15 -15.00 -21.12
CA LYS A 43 -14.03 -14.28 -21.78
C LYS A 43 -14.36 -12.84 -22.16
N ASP A 44 -15.55 -12.62 -22.70
CA ASP A 44 -16.03 -11.28 -23.07
C ASP A 44 -16.19 -10.39 -21.84
N MET A 45 -16.68 -10.98 -20.76
CA MET A 45 -16.97 -10.27 -19.52
C MET A 45 -15.68 -10.03 -18.71
N ALA A 46 -14.67 -10.89 -18.83
CA ALA A 46 -13.32 -10.68 -18.30
C ALA A 46 -12.61 -9.54 -19.05
N THR A 47 -12.84 -9.43 -20.35
CA THR A 47 -12.33 -8.30 -21.16
C THR A 47 -12.96 -6.98 -20.70
N LEU A 48 -14.28 -6.97 -20.44
CA LEU A 48 -14.96 -5.80 -19.89
C LEU A 48 -14.46 -5.45 -18.50
N VAL A 49 -14.24 -6.43 -17.62
CA VAL A 49 -13.65 -6.21 -16.29
C VAL A 49 -12.25 -5.63 -16.42
N LEU A 50 -11.41 -6.12 -17.34
CA LEU A 50 -10.08 -5.59 -17.57
C LEU A 50 -10.11 -4.12 -18.05
N ILE A 51 -10.96 -3.81 -19.02
CA ILE A 51 -11.14 -2.44 -19.54
C ILE A 51 -11.64 -1.51 -18.44
N PHE A 52 -12.67 -1.92 -17.69
CA PHE A 52 -13.19 -1.13 -16.56
C PHE A 52 -12.13 -0.94 -15.48
N SER A 53 -11.35 -1.98 -15.19
CA SER A 53 -10.25 -1.90 -14.23
C SER A 53 -9.21 -0.88 -14.70
N PHE A 54 -8.83 -0.86 -15.98
CA PHE A 54 -7.90 0.18 -16.48
C PHE A 54 -8.46 1.59 -16.35
N ILE A 55 -9.75 1.79 -16.65
CA ILE A 55 -10.39 3.11 -16.50
C ILE A 55 -10.40 3.53 -15.03
N VAL A 56 -10.90 2.67 -14.14
CA VAL A 56 -10.99 2.94 -12.70
C VAL A 56 -9.61 3.15 -12.08
N VAL A 57 -8.64 2.28 -12.38
CA VAL A 57 -7.25 2.40 -11.91
C VAL A 57 -6.65 3.71 -12.40
N SER A 58 -6.81 4.07 -13.69
CA SER A 58 -6.26 5.32 -14.23
C SER A 58 -6.88 6.55 -13.58
N SER A 59 -8.20 6.53 -13.34
CA SER A 59 -8.95 7.62 -12.70
C SER A 59 -8.80 7.69 -11.17
N ILE A 60 -8.16 6.71 -10.55
CA ILE A 60 -7.87 6.74 -9.11
C ILE A 60 -6.36 6.97 -8.89
N SER A 61 -5.52 6.57 -9.84
CA SER A 61 -4.06 6.70 -9.74
C SER A 61 -3.62 8.14 -9.60
N ILE A 62 -4.25 9.08 -10.32
CA ILE A 62 -3.88 10.51 -10.26
C ILE A 62 -4.23 11.10 -8.88
N GLU A 63 -5.41 10.76 -8.36
CA GLU A 63 -5.93 11.21 -7.08
C GLU A 63 -5.11 10.63 -5.93
N ILE A 64 -4.74 9.34 -6.02
CA ILE A 64 -3.84 8.70 -5.07
C ILE A 64 -2.45 9.32 -5.16
N GLU A 65 -1.90 9.52 -6.36
CA GLU A 65 -0.58 10.14 -6.53
C GLU A 65 -0.55 11.55 -5.91
N ASN A 66 -1.56 12.37 -6.19
CA ASN A 66 -1.67 13.71 -5.62
C ASN A 66 -1.81 13.66 -4.09
N THR A 67 -2.64 12.76 -3.57
CA THR A 67 -2.80 12.60 -2.11
C THR A 67 -1.51 12.14 -1.45
N VAL A 68 -0.80 11.18 -2.05
CA VAL A 68 0.49 10.68 -1.58
C VAL A 68 1.54 11.77 -1.66
N ARG A 69 1.58 12.53 -2.75
CA ARG A 69 2.49 13.66 -2.95
C ARG A 69 2.28 14.74 -1.89
N ASP A 70 1.03 15.12 -1.62
CA ASP A 70 0.68 16.08 -0.57
C ASP A 70 1.10 15.57 0.82
N LEU A 71 0.83 14.30 1.10
CA LEU A 71 1.19 13.67 2.37
C LEU A 71 2.72 13.58 2.56
N ILE A 72 3.46 13.18 1.54
CA ILE A 72 4.93 13.13 1.56
C ILE A 72 5.52 14.54 1.64
N SER A 73 4.95 15.53 0.94
CA SER A 73 5.47 16.91 0.94
C SER A 73 5.36 17.63 2.28
N THR A 74 4.43 17.19 3.13
CA THR A 74 4.22 17.75 4.48
C THR A 74 5.01 17.01 5.55
N MET A 75 5.67 15.90 5.21
CA MET A 75 6.43 15.07 6.15
C MET A 75 7.93 15.31 6.05
N SER A 76 8.60 15.37 7.20
CA SER A 76 10.07 15.29 7.25
C SER A 76 10.52 13.87 6.85
N VAL A 77 11.77 13.73 6.39
CA VAL A 77 12.35 12.40 6.10
C VAL A 77 12.33 11.52 7.36
N ALA A 78 12.55 12.09 8.54
CA ALA A 78 12.45 11.39 9.82
C ALA A 78 11.03 10.83 10.03
N ASN A 79 9.99 11.65 9.78
CA ASN A 79 8.60 11.22 9.88
C ASN A 79 8.27 10.08 8.93
N MET A 80 8.79 10.11 7.70
CA MET A 80 8.59 9.02 6.73
C MET A 80 9.18 7.71 7.24
N PHE A 81 10.39 7.73 7.79
CA PHE A 81 11.01 6.54 8.38
C PHE A 81 10.23 6.04 9.60
N GLY A 82 9.80 6.96 10.47
CA GLY A 82 9.01 6.63 11.65
C GLY A 82 7.67 5.97 11.31
N VAL A 83 6.91 6.53 10.37
CA VAL A 83 5.65 5.93 9.90
C VAL A 83 5.89 4.58 9.22
N THR A 84 6.93 4.47 8.39
CA THR A 84 7.27 3.21 7.71
C THR A 84 7.61 2.10 8.70
N LEU A 85 8.40 2.39 9.73
CA LEU A 85 8.74 1.44 10.78
C LEU A 85 7.50 1.01 11.58
N LEU A 86 6.65 1.98 11.94
CA LEU A 86 5.41 1.73 12.68
C LEU A 86 4.48 0.79 11.88
N ILE A 87 4.22 1.12 10.62
CA ILE A 87 3.35 0.33 9.74
C ILE A 87 3.96 -1.05 9.50
N SER A 88 5.26 -1.15 9.26
CA SER A 88 5.93 -2.43 9.02
C SER A 88 5.79 -3.36 10.23
N ARG A 89 6.07 -2.85 11.44
CA ARG A 89 5.96 -3.67 12.65
C ARG A 89 4.53 -4.05 12.96
N ALA A 90 3.59 -3.12 12.80
CA ALA A 90 2.16 -3.43 12.93
C ALA A 90 1.72 -4.52 11.95
N THR A 91 2.11 -4.40 10.68
CA THR A 91 1.77 -5.36 9.61
C THR A 91 2.32 -6.75 9.92
N VAL A 92 3.58 -6.84 10.35
CA VAL A 92 4.19 -8.14 10.70
C VAL A 92 3.46 -8.78 11.89
N ASN A 93 3.14 -7.99 12.93
CA ASN A 93 2.41 -8.50 14.09
C ASN A 93 0.96 -8.93 13.75
N THR A 94 0.34 -8.34 12.72
CA THR A 94 -0.99 -8.74 12.24
C THR A 94 -0.98 -9.97 11.33
N LEU A 95 0.10 -10.18 10.57
CA LEU A 95 0.18 -11.27 9.59
C LEU A 95 0.72 -12.58 10.18
N VAL A 96 1.47 -12.52 11.28
CA VAL A 96 2.02 -13.71 11.92
C VAL A 96 1.17 -14.09 13.13
N ASP A 97 0.44 -15.20 12.99
CA ASP A 97 -0.36 -15.75 14.07
C ASP A 97 0.52 -16.05 15.30
N ASN A 98 0.09 -15.55 16.47
CA ASN A 98 0.73 -15.69 17.79
C ASN A 98 1.94 -14.78 18.10
N TRP A 99 2.25 -13.79 17.28
CA TRP A 99 3.23 -12.77 17.68
C TRP A 99 2.62 -11.78 18.68
N ASN A 100 3.32 -11.53 19.78
CA ASN A 100 2.88 -10.60 20.81
C ASN A 100 3.20 -9.17 20.38
N TYR A 101 2.19 -8.32 20.22
CA TYR A 101 2.35 -6.89 19.90
C TYR A 101 3.18 -6.12 20.92
N PHE A 102 3.28 -6.62 22.15
CA PHE A 102 3.99 -5.98 23.26
C PHE A 102 5.27 -6.71 23.64
N ASP A 103 5.86 -7.51 22.74
CA ASP A 103 7.22 -8.02 22.96
C ASP A 103 8.24 -6.86 22.99
N GLU A 104 9.36 -7.05 23.70
CA GLU A 104 10.40 -6.02 23.86
C GLU A 104 10.88 -5.47 22.51
N GLY A 105 10.97 -6.31 21.47
CA GLY A 105 11.33 -5.90 20.12
C GLY A 105 10.28 -4.97 19.49
N SER A 106 8.99 -5.28 19.63
CA SER A 106 7.91 -4.39 19.16
C SER A 106 7.91 -3.07 19.90
N ILE A 107 8.07 -3.08 21.23
CA ILE A 107 8.04 -1.87 22.06
C ILE A 107 9.18 -0.92 21.65
N ILE A 108 10.39 -1.45 21.44
CA ILE A 108 11.53 -0.65 20.97
C ILE A 108 11.23 -0.03 19.61
N VAL A 109 10.72 -0.83 18.66
CA VAL A 109 10.39 -0.33 17.32
C VAL A 109 9.30 0.74 17.37
N TYR A 110 8.27 0.56 18.20
CA TYR A 110 7.23 1.58 18.40
C TYR A 110 7.78 2.86 19.01
N PHE A 111 8.65 2.76 20.02
CA PHE A 111 9.27 3.92 20.65
C PHE A 111 10.15 4.69 19.67
N VAL A 112 11.02 4.00 18.93
CA VAL A 112 11.87 4.61 17.89
C VAL A 112 11.02 5.24 16.79
N SER A 113 9.97 4.55 16.35
CA SER A 113 9.04 5.07 15.34
C SER A 113 8.37 6.36 15.81
N PHE A 114 7.89 6.39 17.05
CA PHE A 114 7.22 7.55 17.62
C PHE A 114 8.19 8.71 17.83
N ALA A 115 9.40 8.44 18.29
CA ALA A 115 10.47 9.44 18.40
C ALA A 115 10.79 10.07 17.04
N LEU A 116 10.87 9.27 15.98
CA LEU A 116 11.12 9.76 14.62
C LEU A 116 9.96 10.57 14.04
N ILE A 117 8.71 10.27 14.40
CA ILE A 117 7.51 11.01 13.97
C ILE A 117 7.39 12.37 14.68
N MET A 118 7.97 12.50 15.87
CA MET A 118 7.90 13.70 16.70
C MET A 118 9.01 14.72 16.41
N VAL A 119 9.85 14.47 15.40
CA VAL A 119 11.00 15.32 14.98
C VAL A 119 10.65 16.15 13.76
#